data_AF-A0A7Y1ZCQ9-F1
#
_entry.id   AF-A0A7Y1ZCQ9-F1
#
_cell.length_a   1.000
_cell.length_b   1.000
_cell.length_c   1.000
_cell.angle_alpha   90.00
_cell.angle_beta   90.00
_cell.angle_gamma   90.00
#
_symmetry.space_group_name_H-M   'P 1'
#
loop_
_entity.id
_entity.type
_entity.pdbx_description
1 polymer ?
#
loop_
_entity_poly.entity_id
_entity_poly.type
_entity_poly.pdbx_seq_one_letter_code
_entity_poly.pdbx_strand_id
1 'polypeptide(L)'
;METKYLLYIINCLEFSAAITATVYYSKYIFSSEKYFLFFLWYTFFVDLLGASLRPMFGMDNYWLYNAFTITSLLFYFYWYYTILKSHLFRKWVVFFTIVFSAVAVFSLFYQSWNEYHKYTFVTGALFVLVLTVFHFYKLLNSDEVLIVKYKLSFWISTALLLFYMGMIPLMFLTEFLDISGISYKIIIVSLNLILYGCYIIGFVWTKKKYNGF
;
A
#
# COMPACT_ATOMS: atom_id res chain seq x y z
N MET A 1 18.58 16.25 16.26
CA MET A 1 17.58 17.17 15.67
C MET A 1 17.27 16.84 14.21
N GLU A 2 18.24 16.35 13.42
CA GLU A 2 18.11 16.15 11.95
C GLU A 2 17.18 15.00 11.52
N THR A 3 16.99 13.94 12.32
CA THR A 3 16.28 12.74 11.85
C THR A 3 14.75 12.81 11.93
N LYS A 4 14.16 13.91 12.44
CA LYS A 4 12.70 14.14 12.41
C LYS A 4 12.22 14.54 11.00
N TYR A 5 13.06 15.24 10.23
CA TYR A 5 12.69 15.74 8.91
C TYR A 5 12.48 14.64 7.86
N LEU A 6 13.17 13.50 8.02
CA LEU A 6 13.09 12.38 7.08
C LEU A 6 11.67 11.79 6.96
N LEU A 7 10.86 11.84 8.03
CA LEU A 7 9.48 11.34 7.97
C LEU A 7 8.55 12.32 7.24
N TYR A 8 8.81 13.62 7.29
CA TYR A 8 8.04 14.59 6.51
C TYR A 8 8.24 14.43 4.99
N ILE A 9 9.36 13.84 4.56
CA ILE A 9 9.57 13.48 3.15
C ILE A 9 8.49 12.51 2.69
N ILE A 10 8.09 11.54 3.52
CA ILE A 10 7.05 10.55 3.20
C ILE A 10 5.71 11.28 3.00
N ASN A 11 5.34 12.17 3.92
CA ASN A 11 4.12 12.97 3.79
C ASN A 11 4.11 13.83 2.52
N CYS A 12 5.27 14.38 2.11
CA CYS A 12 5.40 15.12 0.86
C CYS A 12 5.19 14.21 -0.37
N LEU A 13 5.75 13.00 -0.35
CA LEU A 13 5.56 12.01 -1.41
C LEU A 13 4.08 11.60 -1.52
N GLU A 14 3.44 11.32 -0.40
CA GLU A 14 1.99 11.02 -0.31
C GLU A 14 1.13 12.12 -0.87
N PHE A 15 1.38 13.36 -0.42
CA PHE A 15 0.66 14.52 -0.90
C PHE A 15 0.84 14.71 -2.41
N SER A 16 2.07 14.55 -2.91
CA SER A 16 2.33 14.65 -4.35
C SER A 16 1.61 13.57 -5.16
N ALA A 17 1.51 12.34 -4.64
CA ALA A 17 0.77 11.25 -5.26
C ALA A 17 -0.75 11.53 -5.24
N ALA A 18 -1.30 12.01 -4.12
CA ALA A 18 -2.72 12.35 -3.98
C ALA A 18 -3.13 13.54 -4.90
N ILE A 19 -2.28 14.55 -5.02
CA ILE A 19 -2.48 15.67 -5.95
C ILE A 19 -2.42 15.18 -7.39
N THR A 20 -1.43 14.36 -7.74
CA THR A 20 -1.30 13.79 -9.09
C THR A 20 -2.52 12.94 -9.45
N ALA A 21 -3.02 12.12 -8.51
CA ALA A 21 -4.25 11.35 -8.67
C ALA A 21 -5.43 12.28 -8.95
N THR A 22 -5.60 13.35 -8.16
CA THR A 22 -6.67 14.35 -8.33
C THR A 22 -6.62 14.99 -9.72
N VAL A 23 -5.45 15.48 -10.15
CA VAL A 23 -5.25 16.17 -11.43
C VAL A 23 -5.58 15.26 -12.62
N TYR A 24 -5.21 13.98 -12.54
CA TYR A 24 -5.41 13.02 -13.62
C TYR A 24 -6.69 12.18 -13.49
N TYR A 25 -7.60 12.52 -12.57
CA TYR A 25 -8.79 11.73 -12.25
C TYR A 25 -9.67 11.41 -13.47
N SER A 26 -9.77 12.34 -14.42
CA SER A 26 -10.54 12.17 -15.66
C SER A 26 -10.08 10.97 -16.52
N LYS A 27 -8.82 10.51 -16.36
CA LYS A 27 -8.25 9.38 -17.10
C LYS A 27 -8.67 8.01 -16.56
N TYR A 28 -9.15 7.93 -15.32
CA TYR A 28 -9.42 6.64 -14.66
C TYR A 28 -10.73 6.62 -13.84
N ILE A 29 -11.56 7.67 -13.95
CA ILE A 29 -12.86 7.76 -13.26
C ILE A 29 -13.81 6.57 -13.52
N PHE A 30 -13.72 5.92 -14.68
CA PHE A 30 -14.55 4.76 -15.04
C PHE A 30 -13.93 3.41 -14.67
N SER A 31 -12.74 3.39 -14.09
CA SER A 31 -12.05 2.17 -13.70
C SER A 31 -12.16 1.90 -12.19
N SER A 32 -11.77 0.71 -11.76
CA SER A 32 -11.68 0.34 -10.35
C SER A 32 -10.70 1.21 -9.57
N GLU A 33 -9.67 1.73 -10.25
CA GLU A 33 -8.61 2.53 -9.65
C GLU A 33 -9.10 3.92 -9.22
N LYS A 34 -10.32 4.33 -9.57
CA LYS A 34 -10.93 5.58 -9.08
C LYS A 34 -10.90 5.67 -7.55
N TYR A 35 -10.98 4.53 -6.86
CA TYR A 35 -10.95 4.49 -5.40
C TYR A 35 -9.55 4.73 -4.81
N PHE A 36 -8.48 4.60 -5.60
CA PHE A 36 -7.12 4.98 -5.16
C PHE A 36 -7.00 6.47 -4.88
N LEU A 37 -7.80 7.33 -5.53
CA LEU A 37 -7.82 8.76 -5.20
C LEU A 37 -8.21 8.96 -3.72
N PHE A 38 -9.33 8.37 -3.30
CA PHE A 38 -9.82 8.48 -1.93
C PHE A 38 -8.88 7.78 -0.96
N PHE A 39 -8.33 6.63 -1.34
CA PHE A 39 -7.35 5.90 -0.54
C PHE A 39 -6.08 6.72 -0.29
N LEU A 40 -5.55 7.43 -1.30
CA LEU A 40 -4.34 8.24 -1.13
C LEU A 40 -4.56 9.46 -0.23
N TRP A 41 -5.72 10.13 -0.36
CA TRP A 41 -6.10 11.18 0.59
C TRP A 41 -6.29 10.64 2.00
N TYR A 42 -6.93 9.47 2.13
CA TYR A 42 -7.07 8.78 3.41
C TYR A 42 -5.70 8.49 4.05
N THR A 43 -4.76 7.91 3.30
CA THR A 43 -3.38 7.65 3.76
C THR A 43 -2.70 8.94 4.22
N PHE A 44 -2.73 9.99 3.40
CA PHE A 44 -2.12 11.28 3.74
C PHE A 44 -2.67 11.86 5.04
N PHE A 45 -3.99 11.81 5.25
CA PHE A 45 -4.60 12.33 6.48
C PHE A 45 -4.29 11.46 7.71
N VAL A 46 -4.22 10.14 7.55
CA VAL A 46 -3.81 9.24 8.63
C VAL A 46 -2.37 9.52 9.05
N ASP A 47 -1.46 9.67 8.09
CA ASP A 47 -0.05 9.92 8.39
C ASP A 47 0.16 11.33 8.96
N LEU A 48 -0.58 12.33 8.48
CA LEU A 48 -0.59 13.67 9.06
C LEU A 48 -1.07 13.65 10.52
N LEU A 49 -2.15 12.91 10.81
CA LEU A 49 -2.66 12.73 12.17
C LEU A 49 -1.62 12.01 13.04
N GLY A 50 -1.06 10.89 12.56
CA GLY A 50 -0.07 10.08 13.25
C GLY A 50 1.21 10.84 13.60
N ALA A 51 1.67 11.72 12.70
CA ALA A 51 2.80 12.61 12.93
C ALA A 51 2.49 13.72 13.96
N SER A 52 1.23 14.12 14.08
CA SER A 52 0.78 15.22 14.94
C SER A 52 0.39 14.77 16.35
N LEU A 53 -0.01 13.51 16.55
CA LEU A 53 -0.51 12.98 17.83
C LEU A 53 0.47 13.18 18.99
N ARG A 54 1.73 12.78 18.83
CA ARG A 54 2.72 12.85 19.91
C ARG A 54 3.17 14.29 20.20
N PRO A 55 3.50 15.14 19.20
CA PRO A 55 3.90 16.52 19.46
C PRO A 55 2.77 17.40 20.02
N MET A 56 1.51 17.19 19.61
CA MET A 56 0.40 18.05 20.02
C MET A 56 -0.34 17.56 21.25
N PHE A 57 -0.51 16.24 21.41
CA PHE A 57 -1.37 15.66 22.43
C PHE A 57 -0.64 14.70 23.39
N GLY A 58 0.65 14.42 23.16
CA GLY A 58 1.41 13.48 23.98
C GLY A 58 0.94 12.02 23.87
N MET A 59 0.11 11.70 22.88
CA MET A 59 -0.42 10.36 22.65
C MET A 59 0.45 9.58 21.66
N ASP A 60 0.63 8.28 21.92
CA ASP A 60 1.22 7.36 20.96
C ASP A 60 0.27 7.07 19.78
N ASN A 61 0.84 6.66 18.65
CA ASN A 61 0.13 6.50 17.38
C ASN A 61 -0.02 5.03 16.94
N TYR A 62 0.35 4.07 17.79
CA TYR A 62 0.27 2.63 17.48
C TYR A 62 -1.14 2.19 17.10
N TRP A 63 -2.15 2.58 17.86
CA TRP A 63 -3.55 2.25 17.59
C TRP A 63 -4.01 2.74 16.21
N LEU A 64 -3.59 3.95 15.82
CA LEU A 64 -3.93 4.57 14.54
C LEU A 64 -3.30 3.78 13.40
N TYR A 65 -2.00 3.45 13.51
CA TYR A 65 -1.29 2.69 12.49
C TYR A 65 -1.72 1.23 12.41
N ASN A 66 -2.17 0.62 13.50
CA ASN A 66 -2.78 -0.71 13.49
C ASN A 66 -4.13 -0.69 12.74
N ALA A 67 -4.99 0.29 13.03
CA ALA A 67 -6.24 0.47 12.30
C ALA A 67 -6.02 0.78 10.82
N PHE A 68 -5.04 1.63 10.50
CA PHE A 68 -4.64 1.93 9.13
C PHE A 68 -4.12 0.70 8.39
N THR A 69 -3.32 -0.13 9.05
CA THR A 69 -2.81 -1.38 8.47
C THR A 69 -3.95 -2.31 8.06
N ILE A 70 -4.94 -2.50 8.95
CA ILE A 70 -6.10 -3.35 8.66
C ILE A 70 -6.92 -2.81 7.49
N THR A 71 -7.27 -1.53 7.54
CA THR A 71 -8.11 -0.89 6.52
C THR A 71 -7.42 -0.82 5.16
N SER A 72 -6.12 -0.51 5.11
CA SER A 72 -5.34 -0.47 3.86
C SER A 72 -5.19 -1.83 3.20
N LEU A 73 -4.93 -2.89 3.97
CA LEU A 73 -4.81 -4.25 3.43
C LEU A 73 -6.16 -4.77 2.91
N LEU A 74 -7.25 -4.49 3.63
CA LEU A 74 -8.61 -4.79 3.14
C LEU A 74 -8.94 -4.03 1.85
N PHE A 75 -8.53 -2.77 1.74
CA PHE A 75 -8.67 -1.99 0.51
C PHE A 75 -7.93 -2.65 -0.66
N TYR A 76 -6.68 -3.09 -0.46
CA TYR A 76 -5.92 -3.77 -1.51
C TYR A 76 -6.58 -5.09 -1.92
N PHE A 77 -7.08 -5.90 -0.98
CA PHE A 77 -7.77 -7.15 -1.32
C PHE A 77 -9.06 -6.90 -2.09
N TYR A 78 -9.86 -5.92 -1.67
CA TYR A 78 -11.04 -5.50 -2.42
C TYR A 78 -10.66 -5.07 -3.83
N TRP A 79 -9.64 -4.23 -3.98
CA TRP A 79 -9.20 -3.78 -5.30
C TRP A 79 -8.72 -4.95 -6.17
N TYR A 80 -7.90 -5.86 -5.64
CA TYR A 80 -7.48 -7.06 -6.36
C TYR A 80 -8.67 -7.94 -6.79
N TYR A 81 -9.70 -8.07 -5.95
CA TYR A 81 -10.93 -8.78 -6.31
C TYR A 81 -11.61 -8.17 -7.55
N THR A 82 -11.61 -6.83 -7.66
CA THR A 82 -12.20 -6.13 -8.81
C THR A 82 -11.44 -6.36 -10.12
N ILE A 83 -10.10 -6.34 -10.10
CA ILE A 83 -9.28 -6.44 -11.33
C ILE A 83 -9.00 -7.90 -11.76
N LEU A 84 -8.94 -8.83 -10.81
CA LEU A 84 -8.74 -10.26 -11.08
C LEU A 84 -10.07 -10.91 -11.49
N LYS A 85 -10.46 -10.75 -12.77
CA LYS A 85 -11.73 -11.31 -13.29
C LYS A 85 -11.86 -12.85 -13.27
N SER A 86 -10.76 -13.62 -13.15
CA SER A 86 -10.82 -15.09 -13.14
C SER A 86 -11.48 -15.61 -11.85
N HIS A 87 -12.44 -16.53 -11.99
CA HIS A 87 -13.14 -17.12 -10.85
C HIS A 87 -12.18 -17.81 -9.85
N LEU A 88 -11.13 -18.46 -10.35
CA LEU A 88 -10.11 -19.08 -9.51
C LEU A 88 -9.36 -18.04 -8.67
N PHE A 89 -8.89 -16.95 -9.28
CA PHE A 89 -8.17 -15.90 -8.56
C PHE A 89 -9.06 -15.15 -7.58
N ARG A 90 -10.34 -14.91 -7.91
CA ARG A 90 -11.29 -14.30 -6.95
C ARG A 90 -11.51 -15.16 -5.72
N LYS A 91 -11.59 -16.50 -5.87
CA LYS A 91 -11.67 -17.41 -4.72
C LYS A 91 -10.47 -17.28 -3.80
N TRP A 92 -9.26 -17.18 -4.36
CA TRP A 92 -8.04 -16.94 -3.58
C TRP A 92 -8.06 -15.58 -2.86
N VAL A 93 -8.51 -14.51 -3.51
CA VAL A 93 -8.64 -13.18 -2.87
C VAL A 93 -9.60 -13.24 -1.69
N VAL A 94 -10.75 -13.93 -1.83
CA VAL A 94 -11.72 -14.10 -0.74
C VAL A 94 -11.12 -14.92 0.40
N PHE A 95 -10.44 -16.03 0.08
CA PHE A 95 -9.75 -16.84 1.07
C PHE A 95 -8.71 -16.01 1.86
N PHE A 96 -7.85 -15.25 1.17
CA PHE A 96 -6.88 -14.36 1.81
C PHE A 96 -7.55 -13.29 2.67
N THR A 97 -8.64 -12.69 2.20
CA THR A 97 -9.43 -11.72 2.97
C THR A 97 -9.95 -12.33 4.27
N ILE A 98 -10.51 -13.55 4.23
CA ILE A 98 -11.05 -14.23 5.42
C ILE A 98 -9.91 -14.56 6.40
N VAL A 99 -8.82 -15.16 5.93
CA VAL A 99 -7.68 -15.54 6.77
C VAL A 99 -7.05 -14.30 7.40
N PHE A 100 -6.81 -13.25 6.61
CA PHE A 100 -6.28 -11.99 7.13
C PHE A 100 -7.20 -11.36 8.17
N SER A 101 -8.52 -11.32 7.91
CA SER A 101 -9.49 -10.76 8.85
C SER A 101 -9.50 -11.53 10.17
N ALA A 102 -9.38 -12.86 10.13
CA ALA A 102 -9.25 -13.68 11.34
C ALA A 102 -7.98 -13.33 12.14
N VAL A 103 -6.83 -13.17 11.46
CA VAL A 103 -5.56 -12.75 12.10
C VAL A 103 -5.68 -11.34 12.67
N ALA A 104 -6.27 -10.40 11.93
CA ALA A 104 -6.48 -9.03 12.40
C ALA A 104 -7.37 -8.99 13.63
N VAL A 105 -8.51 -9.68 13.61
CA VAL A 105 -9.42 -9.79 14.76
C VAL A 105 -8.70 -10.41 15.96
N PHE A 106 -7.95 -11.49 15.76
CA PHE A 106 -7.14 -12.10 16.83
C PHE A 106 -6.15 -11.08 17.42
N SER A 107 -5.41 -10.35 16.59
CA SER A 107 -4.48 -9.33 17.08
C SER A 107 -5.16 -8.20 17.87
N LEU A 108 -6.34 -7.75 17.45
CA LEU A 108 -7.09 -6.70 18.17
C LEU A 108 -7.50 -7.12 19.60
N PHE A 109 -7.77 -8.41 19.82
CA PHE A 109 -8.17 -8.93 21.13
C PHE A 109 -6.99 -9.35 22.01
N TYR A 110 -5.90 -9.84 21.42
CA TYR A 110 -4.81 -10.47 22.17
C TYR A 110 -3.48 -9.70 22.17
N GLN A 111 -3.25 -8.79 21.23
CA GLN A 111 -2.03 -7.98 21.20
C GLN A 111 -2.22 -6.62 21.89
N SER A 112 -1.14 -6.11 22.48
CA SER A 112 -1.13 -4.78 23.10
C SER A 112 -1.45 -3.69 22.07
N TRP A 113 -2.25 -2.71 22.48
CA TRP A 113 -2.56 -1.53 21.67
C TRP A 113 -1.43 -0.48 21.65
N ASN A 114 -0.43 -0.67 22.53
CA ASN A 114 0.78 0.16 22.61
C ASN A 114 1.92 -0.38 21.74
N GLU A 115 1.63 -1.37 20.90
CA GLU A 115 2.61 -1.99 20.02
C GLU A 115 2.05 -2.09 18.60
N TYR A 116 2.95 -2.08 17.63
CA TYR A 116 2.58 -2.33 16.25
C TYR A 116 2.30 -3.82 16.03
N HIS A 117 1.15 -4.15 15.44
CA HIS A 117 0.72 -5.53 15.21
C HIS A 117 1.48 -6.17 14.03
N LYS A 118 2.77 -6.45 14.24
CA LYS A 118 3.73 -6.90 13.20
C LYS A 118 3.21 -8.11 12.42
N TYR A 119 2.65 -9.11 13.10
CA TYR A 119 2.15 -10.32 12.44
C TYR A 119 0.95 -10.04 11.53
N THR A 120 0.04 -9.15 11.93
CA THR A 120 -1.07 -8.71 11.08
C THR A 120 -0.55 -8.07 9.80
N PHE A 121 0.41 -7.15 9.93
CA PHE A 121 1.04 -6.52 8.77
C PHE A 121 1.70 -7.53 7.84
N VAL A 122 2.55 -8.42 8.37
CA VAL A 122 3.29 -9.41 7.58
C VAL A 122 2.35 -10.36 6.85
N THR A 123 1.31 -10.87 7.52
CA THR A 123 0.31 -11.75 6.89
C THR A 123 -0.36 -11.06 5.70
N GLY A 124 -0.82 -9.82 5.88
CA GLY A 124 -1.46 -9.10 4.78
C GLY A 124 -0.49 -8.73 3.66
N ALA A 125 0.73 -8.31 4.00
CA ALA A 125 1.78 -8.02 3.03
C ALA A 125 2.12 -9.23 2.16
N LEU A 126 2.24 -10.43 2.76
CA LEU A 126 2.47 -11.67 2.02
C LEU A 126 1.32 -11.99 1.06
N PHE A 127 0.06 -11.83 1.49
CA PHE A 127 -1.08 -12.04 0.61
C PHE A 127 -1.13 -11.02 -0.52
N VAL A 128 -0.84 -9.74 -0.26
CA VAL A 128 -0.71 -8.73 -1.32
C VAL A 128 0.37 -9.12 -2.31
N LEU A 129 1.54 -9.60 -1.88
CA LEU A 129 2.59 -10.08 -2.79
C LEU A 129 2.08 -11.21 -3.69
N VAL A 130 1.40 -12.23 -3.14
CA VAL A 130 0.82 -13.30 -3.96
C VAL A 130 -0.19 -12.75 -4.98
N LEU A 131 -1.03 -11.79 -4.58
CA LEU A 131 -1.99 -11.16 -5.49
C LEU A 131 -1.33 -10.30 -6.58
N THR A 132 -0.21 -9.63 -6.29
CA THR A 132 0.57 -8.92 -7.30
C THR A 132 1.09 -9.90 -8.36
N VAL A 133 1.57 -11.08 -7.95
CA VAL A 133 2.03 -12.14 -8.87
C VAL A 133 0.88 -12.66 -9.73
N PHE A 134 -0.31 -12.89 -9.15
CA PHE A 134 -1.50 -13.28 -9.93
C PHE A 134 -1.89 -12.23 -10.97
N HIS A 135 -1.81 -10.95 -10.61
CA HIS A 135 -2.09 -9.85 -11.53
C HIS A 135 -1.08 -9.81 -12.67
N PHE A 136 0.22 -9.92 -12.39
CA PHE A 136 1.25 -9.95 -13.43
C PHE A 136 1.14 -11.19 -14.32
N TYR A 137 0.88 -12.37 -13.75
CA TYR A 137 0.64 -13.58 -14.54
C TYR A 137 -0.52 -13.37 -15.52
N LYS A 138 -1.65 -12.80 -15.07
CA LYS A 138 -2.78 -12.51 -15.97
C LYS A 138 -2.41 -11.48 -17.04
N LEU A 139 -1.63 -10.47 -16.68
CA LEU A 139 -1.24 -9.40 -17.59
C LEU A 139 -0.28 -9.90 -18.68
N LEU A 140 0.69 -10.74 -18.30
CA LEU A 140 1.68 -11.35 -19.20
C LEU A 140 1.07 -12.36 -20.17
N ASN A 141 -0.02 -13.03 -19.77
CA ASN A 141 -0.75 -13.97 -20.62
C ASN A 141 -1.90 -13.33 -21.40
N SER A 142 -1.96 -12.00 -21.47
CA SER A 142 -2.98 -11.28 -22.24
C SER A 142 -2.38 -10.65 -23.49
N ASP A 143 -3.20 -10.44 -24.52
CA ASP A 143 -2.79 -9.70 -25.74
C ASP A 143 -2.41 -8.23 -25.45
N GLU A 144 -2.60 -7.78 -24.21
CA GLU A 144 -2.35 -6.43 -23.74
C GLU A 144 -0.92 -6.20 -23.23
N VAL A 145 -0.02 -7.19 -23.34
CA VAL A 145 1.40 -7.08 -22.92
C VAL A 145 2.11 -5.84 -23.50
N LEU A 146 1.81 -5.46 -24.74
CA LEU A 146 2.44 -4.32 -25.41
C LEU A 146 1.95 -2.95 -24.90
N ILE A 147 0.83 -2.91 -24.19
CA ILE A 147 0.16 -1.68 -23.72
C ILE A 147 0.09 -1.58 -22.19
N VAL A 148 0.73 -2.50 -21.46
CA VAL A 148 0.72 -2.58 -19.98
C VAL A 148 1.11 -1.27 -19.31
N LYS A 149 2.05 -0.51 -19.90
CA LYS A 149 2.50 0.78 -19.38
C LYS A 149 1.38 1.84 -19.29
N TYR A 150 0.29 1.67 -20.03
CA TYR A 150 -0.86 2.58 -19.98
C TYR A 150 -1.94 2.14 -18.99
N LYS A 151 -1.84 0.92 -18.43
CA LYS A 151 -2.77 0.43 -17.41
C LYS A 151 -2.33 0.92 -16.04
N LEU A 152 -3.22 1.61 -15.34
CA LEU A 152 -2.93 2.08 -13.99
C LEU A 152 -2.69 0.92 -13.01
N SER A 153 -3.43 -0.19 -13.18
CA SER A 153 -3.25 -1.39 -12.34
C SER A 153 -1.87 -2.03 -12.44
N PHE A 154 -1.17 -1.89 -13.56
CA PHE A 154 0.22 -2.35 -13.71
C PHE A 154 1.18 -1.57 -12.78
N TRP A 155 1.07 -0.24 -12.80
CA TRP A 155 1.91 0.61 -11.96
C TRP A 155 1.62 0.44 -10.48
N ILE A 156 0.35 0.33 -10.11
CA ILE A 156 -0.05 0.08 -8.72
C ILE A 156 0.48 -1.28 -8.24
N SER A 157 0.27 -2.36 -8.99
CA SER A 157 0.80 -3.69 -8.62
C SER A 157 2.34 -3.71 -8.55
N THR A 158 3.03 -2.97 -9.42
CA THR A 158 4.50 -2.84 -9.38
C THR A 158 4.96 -2.15 -8.10
N ALA A 159 4.29 -1.06 -7.73
CA ALA A 159 4.56 -0.33 -6.52
C ALA A 159 4.39 -1.22 -5.28
N LEU A 160 3.26 -1.94 -5.20
CA LEU A 160 2.96 -2.85 -4.08
C LEU A 160 3.94 -4.02 -4.01
N LEU A 161 4.31 -4.62 -5.15
CA LEU A 161 5.31 -5.69 -5.21
C LEU A 161 6.64 -5.22 -4.60
N LEU A 162 7.19 -4.12 -5.11
CA LEU A 162 8.50 -3.62 -4.68
C LEU A 162 8.48 -3.16 -3.21
N PHE A 163 7.42 -2.48 -2.79
CA PHE A 163 7.26 -2.02 -1.42
C PHE A 163 7.18 -3.18 -0.44
N TYR A 164 6.25 -4.13 -0.64
CA TYR A 164 6.08 -5.23 0.31
C TYR A 164 7.22 -6.24 0.28
N MET A 165 7.88 -6.44 -0.87
CA MET A 165 9.09 -7.26 -0.96
C MET A 165 10.24 -6.69 -0.14
N GLY A 166 10.35 -5.36 -0.03
CA GLY A 166 11.33 -4.71 0.85
C GLY A 166 10.89 -4.60 2.31
N MET A 167 9.60 -4.32 2.57
CA MET A 167 9.08 -4.15 3.93
C MET A 167 9.07 -5.44 4.74
N ILE A 168 8.75 -6.59 4.15
CA ILE A 168 8.68 -7.86 4.91
C ILE A 168 10.06 -8.22 5.49
N PRO A 169 11.16 -8.27 4.72
CA PRO A 169 12.49 -8.49 5.29
C PRO A 169 12.86 -7.42 6.32
N LEU A 170 12.54 -6.14 6.07
CA LEU A 170 12.83 -5.06 7.03
C LEU A 170 12.16 -5.30 8.39
N MET A 171 10.93 -5.81 8.40
CA MET A 171 10.18 -6.08 9.64
C MET A 171 10.79 -7.19 10.50
N PHE A 172 11.50 -8.15 9.90
CA PHE A 172 12.18 -9.23 10.63
C PHE A 172 13.66 -8.93 10.88
N LEU A 173 14.38 -8.44 9.87
CA LEU A 173 15.83 -8.26 9.92
C LEU A 173 16.28 -7.07 10.77
N THR A 174 15.39 -6.12 11.08
CA THR A 174 15.74 -4.97 11.91
C THR A 174 16.26 -5.36 13.29
N GLU A 175 15.68 -6.38 13.90
CA GLU A 175 16.12 -6.91 15.19
C GLU A 175 17.40 -7.77 15.06
N PHE A 176 17.56 -8.51 13.96
CA PHE A 176 18.73 -9.37 13.76
C PHE A 176 20.00 -8.63 13.32
N LEU A 177 19.85 -7.53 12.59
CA LEU A 177 20.96 -6.77 11.98
C LEU A 177 21.22 -5.44 12.69
N ASP A 178 20.60 -5.20 13.86
CA ASP A 178 20.68 -3.95 14.63
C ASP A 178 20.43 -2.69 13.78
N ILE A 179 19.54 -2.80 12.78
CA ILE A 179 19.21 -1.69 11.89
C ILE A 179 18.37 -0.70 12.67
N SER A 180 19.02 0.37 13.12
CA SER A 180 18.40 1.39 13.97
C SER A 180 18.71 2.80 13.47
N GLY A 181 18.04 3.80 14.06
CA GLY A 181 18.34 5.21 13.82
C GLY A 181 18.15 5.64 12.36
N ILE A 182 19.23 6.06 11.71
CA ILE A 182 19.18 6.68 10.38
C ILE A 182 19.05 5.65 9.25
N SER A 183 19.69 4.48 9.38
CA SER A 183 19.66 3.43 8.36
C SER A 183 18.24 2.91 8.15
N TYR A 184 17.52 2.65 9.25
CA TYR A 184 16.11 2.27 9.20
C TYR A 184 15.25 3.30 8.46
N LYS A 185 15.44 4.60 8.78
CA LYS A 185 14.70 5.71 8.15
C LYS A 185 15.00 5.83 6.65
N ILE A 186 16.26 5.68 6.25
CA ILE A 186 16.65 5.72 4.83
C ILE A 186 15.97 4.61 4.05
N ILE A 187 15.92 3.38 4.59
CA ILE A 187 15.26 2.26 3.92
C ILE A 187 13.76 2.53 3.77
N ILE A 188 13.07 2.97 4.83
CA ILE A 188 11.64 3.30 4.76
C ILE A 188 11.35 4.42 3.76
N VAL A 189 12.14 5.49 3.79
CA VAL A 189 11.99 6.61 2.84
C VAL A 189 12.20 6.12 1.41
N SER A 190 13.18 5.24 1.17
CA SER A 190 13.45 4.66 -0.15
C SER A 190 12.30 3.78 -0.63
N LEU A 191 11.72 2.94 0.24
CA LEU A 191 10.57 2.10 -0.11
C LEU A 191 9.33 2.95 -0.42
N ASN A 192 9.09 4.01 0.35
CA ASN A 192 7.98 4.95 0.08
C ASN A 192 8.22 5.77 -1.21
N LEU A 193 9.47 6.15 -1.49
CA LEU A 193 9.82 6.80 -2.75
C LEU A 193 9.49 5.91 -3.96
N ILE A 194 9.80 4.61 -3.86
CA ILE A 194 9.44 3.63 -4.89
C ILE A 194 7.91 3.51 -5.01
N LEU A 195 7.22 3.34 -3.88
CA LEU A 195 5.76 3.18 -3.84
C LEU A 195 5.04 4.36 -4.50
N TYR A 196 5.25 5.57 -3.97
CA TYR A 196 4.57 6.76 -4.45
C TYR A 196 5.10 7.23 -5.81
N GLY A 197 6.38 6.99 -6.12
CA GLY A 197 6.94 7.23 -7.44
C GLY A 197 6.23 6.39 -8.51
N CYS A 198 6.04 5.09 -8.28
CA CYS A 198 5.28 4.22 -9.19
C CYS A 198 3.82 4.66 -9.33
N TYR A 199 3.16 5.07 -8.24
CA TYR A 199 1.80 5.60 -8.32
C TYR A 199 1.72 6.86 -9.18
N ILE A 200 2.60 7.84 -8.95
CA ILE A 200 2.67 9.08 -9.74
C ILE A 200 2.89 8.77 -11.22
N ILE A 201 3.87 7.93 -11.56
CA ILE A 201 4.13 7.52 -12.94
C ILE A 201 2.87 6.88 -13.54
N GLY A 202 2.20 6.01 -12.78
CA GLY A 202 0.94 5.38 -13.17
C GLY A 202 -0.14 6.39 -13.53
N PHE A 203 -0.43 7.35 -12.66
CA PHE A 203 -1.45 8.37 -12.93
C PHE A 203 -1.09 9.28 -14.11
N VAL A 204 0.20 9.60 -14.31
CA VAL A 204 0.65 10.43 -15.44
C VAL A 204 0.52 9.67 -16.76
N TRP A 205 1.01 8.43 -16.84
CA TRP A 205 1.08 7.67 -18.09
C TRP A 205 -0.20 6.94 -18.46
N THR A 206 -1.11 6.74 -17.50
CA THR A 206 -2.34 6.02 -17.79
C THR A 206 -3.19 6.73 -18.85
N LYS A 207 -3.91 5.95 -19.66
CA LYS A 207 -4.81 6.48 -20.70
C LYS A 207 -6.20 5.88 -20.54
N LYS A 208 -7.22 6.74 -20.63
CA LYS A 208 -8.64 6.40 -20.47
C LYS A 208 -9.07 5.14 -21.25
N LYS A 209 -8.59 5.01 -22.50
CA LYS A 209 -8.91 3.87 -23.38
C LYS A 209 -8.54 2.50 -22.79
N TYR A 210 -7.52 2.41 -21.94
CA TYR A 210 -6.99 1.15 -21.42
C TYR A 210 -7.38 0.86 -19.97
N ASN A 211 -8.15 1.76 -19.34
CA ASN A 211 -8.65 1.60 -17.98
C ASN A 211 -10.14 1.23 -17.94
N GLY A 212 -10.85 1.33 -19.06
CA GLY A 212 -12.24 0.87 -19.18
C GLY A 212 -12.29 -0.65 -19.26
N PHE A 213 -13.21 -1.26 -18.52
CA PHE A 213 -13.47 -2.71 -18.53
C PHE A 213 -14.44 -3.16 -19.60
#